data_AF-A0A7J4J2K7-F1
#
_entry.id   AF-A0A7J4J2K7-F1
#
_cell.length_a   1.000
_cell.length_b   1.000
_cell.length_c   1.000
_cell.angle_alpha   90.00
_cell.angle_beta   90.00
_cell.angle_gamma   90.00
#
_symmetry.space_group_name_H-M   'P 1'
#
loop_
_entity.id
_entity.type
_entity.pdbx_description
1 polymer ?
#
loop_
_entity_poly.entity_id
_entity_poly.type
_entity_poly.pdbx_seq_one_letter_code
_entity_poly.pdbx_strand_id
1 'polypeptide(L)'
;MKKMLIVGFLIGVILISSCSKQKTQVQPTSSPNTGAFGIKKDVAISGFAFKPSELNVPKGASVVWTNMDSAPHTIVSDSGDEIKSGSISKGENYENTFNTIGAYNYHCGIHP
;
A
#
# COMPACT_ATOMS: atom_id res chain seq x y z
N MET A 1 57.68 5.67 11.48
CA MET A 1 57.76 7.15 11.51
C MET A 1 56.82 7.59 12.64
N LYS A 2 57.29 7.70 13.90
CA LYS A 2 57.72 8.95 14.58
C LYS A 2 56.72 10.11 14.28
N LYS A 3 55.99 10.73 15.23
CA LYS A 3 56.33 11.13 16.61
C LYS A 3 55.08 11.34 17.50
N MET A 4 55.27 11.13 18.80
CA MET A 4 54.42 11.43 19.96
C MET A 4 54.16 12.94 20.17
N LEU A 5 53.10 13.28 20.92
CA LEU A 5 53.21 14.09 22.16
C LEU A 5 51.94 13.99 23.04
N ILE A 6 52.19 13.94 24.35
CA ILE A 6 51.31 13.66 25.49
C ILE A 6 50.97 14.97 26.21
N VAL A 7 49.72 15.17 26.66
CA VAL A 7 49.28 15.90 27.88
C VAL A 7 47.85 15.40 28.15
N GLY A 8 47.38 14.84 29.27
CA GLY A 8 47.83 14.85 30.66
C GLY A 8 46.80 15.58 31.52
N PHE A 9 45.81 14.89 32.12
CA PHE A 9 45.30 15.18 33.48
C PHE A 9 44.26 14.13 33.94
N LEU A 10 44.47 13.62 35.16
CA LEU A 10 43.45 12.93 35.96
C LEU A 10 42.22 13.82 36.15
N ILE A 11 41.03 13.22 36.31
CA ILE A 11 40.01 13.57 37.32
C ILE A 11 38.82 12.61 37.16
N GLY A 12 38.42 11.98 38.27
CA GLY A 12 37.02 11.76 38.59
C GLY A 12 36.35 10.49 38.08
N VAL A 13 36.42 9.43 38.88
CA VAL A 13 35.33 8.44 38.95
C VAL A 13 34.09 9.17 39.45
N ILE A 14 33.08 9.33 38.59
CA ILE A 14 31.72 9.65 39.01
C ILE A 14 30.80 8.57 38.45
N LEU A 15 30.42 7.67 39.34
CA LEU A 15 29.30 6.75 39.16
C LEU A 15 28.01 7.58 39.16
N ILE A 16 27.46 7.83 37.98
CA ILE A 16 26.04 8.18 37.85
C ILE A 16 25.34 7.08 37.07
N SER A 17 24.58 6.26 37.80
CA SER A 17 23.48 5.46 37.27
C SER A 17 22.56 6.35 36.46
N SER A 18 22.78 6.39 35.14
CA SER A 18 21.82 6.94 34.21
C SER A 18 20.95 5.79 33.70
N CYS A 19 19.92 5.47 34.48
CA CYS A 19 18.72 4.83 33.93
C CYS A 19 18.18 5.79 32.86
N SER A 20 18.45 5.48 31.59
CA SER A 20 17.74 6.12 30.49
C SER A 20 16.27 5.82 30.67
N LYS A 21 15.51 6.82 31.13
CA LYS A 21 14.05 6.85 31.04
C LYS A 21 13.73 6.64 29.57
N GLN A 22 13.33 5.42 29.22
CA GLN A 22 12.71 5.12 27.95
C GLN A 22 11.54 6.08 27.84
N LYS A 23 11.69 7.10 26.98
CA LYS A 23 10.56 7.91 26.55
C LYS A 23 9.63 6.91 25.91
N THR A 24 8.63 6.46 26.66
CA THR A 24 7.51 5.69 26.15
C THR A 24 6.98 6.54 25.00
N GLN A 25 7.32 6.13 23.79
CA GLN A 25 6.61 6.56 22.62
C GLN A 25 5.23 5.95 22.83
N VAL A 26 4.33 6.74 23.40
CA VAL A 26 2.90 6.54 23.19
C VAL A 26 2.74 6.46 21.69
N GLN A 27 2.69 5.23 21.21
CA GLN A 27 2.15 4.86 19.93
C GLN A 27 0.85 5.67 19.80
N PRO A 28 0.70 6.51 18.77
CA PRO A 28 -0.53 7.25 18.59
C PRO A 28 -1.65 6.21 18.61
N THR A 29 -2.52 6.38 19.59
CA THR A 29 -3.80 5.70 19.68
C THR A 29 -4.46 5.80 18.31
N SER A 30 -4.91 4.66 17.81
CA SER A 30 -5.79 4.56 16.65
C SER A 30 -6.98 5.47 16.87
N SER A 31 -6.89 6.69 16.36
CA SER A 31 -8.01 7.62 16.31
C SER A 31 -8.97 7.07 15.26
N PRO A 32 -10.26 6.84 15.58
CA PRO A 32 -11.24 6.51 14.56
C PRO A 32 -11.45 7.78 13.74
N ASN A 33 -10.77 7.85 12.59
CA ASN A 33 -11.00 8.92 11.63
C ASN A 33 -12.37 8.67 10.98
N THR A 34 -13.41 9.17 11.63
CA THR A 34 -14.73 9.38 11.03
C THR A 34 -14.57 10.52 10.02
N GLY A 35 -14.12 10.15 8.83
CA GLY A 35 -14.13 10.98 7.64
C GLY A 35 -14.36 10.06 6.46
N ALA A 36 -15.47 10.24 5.77
CA ALA A 36 -15.85 9.54 4.55
C ALA A 36 -14.91 9.91 3.37
N PHE A 37 -13.61 9.64 3.54
CA PHE A 37 -12.67 9.54 2.43
C PHE A 37 -12.88 8.15 1.82
N GLY A 38 -13.35 8.11 0.58
CA GLY A 38 -13.66 6.85 -0.11
C GLY A 38 -12.50 5.87 0.02
N ILE A 39 -12.77 4.69 0.57
CA ILE A 39 -11.75 3.65 0.72
C ILE A 39 -11.38 3.21 -0.69
N LYS A 40 -10.14 3.50 -1.12
CA LYS A 40 -9.59 3.02 -2.39
C LYS A 40 -8.66 1.83 -2.16
N LYS A 41 -8.69 0.87 -3.07
CA LYS A 41 -7.79 -0.29 -3.10
C LYS A 41 -7.25 -0.50 -4.50
N ASP A 42 -5.96 -0.76 -4.61
CA ASP A 42 -5.30 -0.88 -5.91
C ASP A 42 -5.14 -2.34 -6.34
N VAL A 43 -5.28 -2.58 -7.64
CA VAL A 43 -4.94 -3.82 -8.32
C VAL A 43 -4.00 -3.49 -9.48
N ALA A 44 -2.78 -4.00 -9.44
CA ALA A 44 -1.84 -3.87 -10.55
C ALA A 44 -2.11 -4.96 -11.60
N ILE A 45 -2.05 -4.61 -12.88
CA ILE A 45 -1.95 -5.57 -13.98
C ILE A 45 -0.48 -5.65 -14.38
N SER A 46 0.18 -6.76 -14.04
CA SER A 46 1.60 -6.93 -14.30
C SER A 46 1.95 -8.40 -14.55
N GLY A 47 2.58 -8.65 -15.69
CA GLY A 47 2.90 -9.99 -16.15
C GLY A 47 1.63 -10.76 -16.53
N PHE A 48 0.69 -10.11 -17.22
CA PHE A 48 -0.60 -10.69 -17.63
C PHE A 48 -1.44 -11.23 -16.45
N ALA A 49 -1.28 -10.65 -15.27
CA ALA A 49 -1.98 -11.07 -14.06
C ALA A 49 -2.43 -9.87 -13.23
N PHE A 50 -3.59 -10.02 -12.59
CA PHE A 50 -4.10 -9.10 -11.58
C PHE A 50 -3.41 -9.35 -10.23
N LYS A 51 -2.93 -8.29 -9.58
CA LYS A 51 -2.19 -8.35 -8.32
C LYS A 51 -2.73 -7.33 -7.31
N PRO A 52 -3.28 -7.76 -6.16
CA PRO A 52 -3.49 -9.16 -5.78
C PRO A 52 -4.54 -9.85 -6.68
N SER A 53 -4.54 -11.19 -6.70
CA SER A 53 -5.53 -11.97 -7.45
C SER A 53 -6.89 -12.05 -6.74
N GLU A 54 -6.91 -11.82 -5.42
CA GLU A 54 -8.12 -11.73 -4.60
C GLU A 54 -8.00 -10.50 -3.69
N LEU A 55 -9.11 -9.79 -3.52
CA LEU A 55 -9.18 -8.59 -2.71
C LEU A 55 -10.53 -8.49 -2.00
N ASN A 56 -10.49 -8.35 -0.67
CA ASN A 56 -11.67 -8.08 0.14
C ASN A 56 -11.74 -6.58 0.45
N VAL A 57 -12.87 -5.95 0.13
CA VAL A 57 -13.12 -4.51 0.35
C VAL A 57 -14.46 -4.29 1.06
N PRO A 58 -14.59 -3.27 1.93
CA PRO A 58 -15.88 -2.93 2.49
C PRO A 58 -16.83 -2.36 1.42
N LYS A 59 -18.14 -2.48 1.64
CA LYS A 59 -19.16 -1.82 0.81
C LYS A 59 -18.85 -0.31 0.69
N GLY A 60 -18.96 0.21 -0.52
CA GLY A 60 -18.69 1.60 -0.86
C GLY A 60 -17.21 1.91 -1.13
N ALA A 61 -16.32 0.90 -1.10
CA ALA A 61 -14.94 1.07 -1.53
C ALA A 61 -14.83 1.13 -3.05
N SER A 62 -13.87 1.91 -3.55
CA SER A 62 -13.42 1.86 -4.93
C SER A 62 -12.25 0.90 -5.08
N VAL A 63 -12.23 0.13 -6.15
CA VAL A 63 -11.04 -0.58 -6.62
C VAL A 63 -10.50 0.13 -7.86
N VAL A 64 -9.18 0.33 -7.90
CA VAL A 64 -8.46 0.97 -9.00
C VAL A 64 -7.54 -0.04 -9.63
N TRP A 65 -7.80 -0.40 -10.88
CA TRP A 65 -6.89 -1.23 -11.67
C TRP A 65 -5.92 -0.34 -12.41
N THR A 66 -4.62 -0.61 -12.32
CA THR A 66 -3.59 0.10 -13.07
C THR A 66 -2.83 -0.85 -13.97
N ASN A 67 -2.77 -0.55 -15.26
CA ASN A 67 -2.00 -1.35 -16.19
C ASN A 67 -0.50 -0.99 -16.12
N MET A 68 0.34 -1.94 -15.69
CA MET A 68 1.79 -1.78 -15.67
C MET A 68 2.48 -2.48 -16.85
N ASP A 69 1.75 -3.33 -17.57
CA ASP A 69 2.23 -4.01 -18.76
C ASP A 69 2.25 -3.07 -19.97
N SER A 70 3.07 -3.40 -20.98
CA SER A 70 3.04 -2.70 -22.26
C SER A 70 1.83 -3.08 -23.11
N ALA A 71 1.30 -4.29 -22.92
CA ALA A 71 0.09 -4.73 -23.59
C ALA A 71 -1.13 -3.99 -23.00
N PRO A 72 -2.09 -3.54 -23.81
CA PRO A 72 -3.36 -3.06 -23.29
C PRO A 72 -4.10 -4.20 -22.58
N HIS A 73 -4.96 -3.85 -21.62
CA HIS A 73 -5.81 -4.81 -20.92
C HIS A 73 -7.24 -4.27 -20.78
N THR A 74 -8.16 -5.12 -20.35
CA THR A 74 -9.53 -4.75 -19.96
C THR A 74 -9.89 -5.43 -18.64
N ILE A 75 -10.97 -5.00 -18.02
CA ILE A 75 -11.57 -5.62 -16.83
C ILE A 75 -13.04 -5.86 -17.14
N VAL A 76 -13.43 -7.13 -17.20
CA VAL A 76 -14.78 -7.55 -17.62
C VAL A 76 -15.32 -8.54 -16.60
N SER A 77 -16.52 -8.26 -16.07
CA SER A 77 -17.26 -9.19 -15.19
C SER A 77 -17.48 -10.56 -15.87
N ASP A 78 -17.38 -11.64 -15.08
CA ASP A 78 -17.63 -13.00 -15.57
C ASP A 78 -19.13 -13.33 -15.69
N SER A 79 -19.97 -12.72 -14.86
CA SER A 79 -21.39 -13.12 -14.70
C SER A 79 -22.40 -11.99 -14.82
N GLY A 80 -22.01 -10.82 -15.34
CA GLY A 80 -22.88 -9.65 -15.38
C GLY A 80 -22.25 -8.43 -16.05
N ASP A 81 -22.76 -7.26 -15.72
CA ASP A 81 -22.34 -5.95 -16.25
C ASP A 81 -21.79 -5.00 -15.17
N GLU A 82 -21.48 -5.53 -13.98
CA GLU A 82 -21.05 -4.76 -12.82
C GLU A 82 -19.66 -4.13 -12.99
N ILE A 83 -18.84 -4.74 -13.86
CA ILE A 83 -17.51 -4.27 -14.21
C ILE A 83 -17.35 -4.38 -15.73
N LYS A 84 -17.11 -3.25 -16.37
CA LYS A 84 -16.83 -3.19 -17.80
C LYS A 84 -15.96 -1.98 -18.12
N SER A 85 -14.66 -2.22 -18.19
CA SER A 85 -13.73 -1.19 -18.65
C SER A 85 -13.69 -1.09 -20.17
N GLY A 86 -13.20 0.03 -20.68
CA GLY A 86 -12.57 0.08 -22.00
C GLY A 86 -11.18 -0.54 -21.98
N SER A 87 -10.47 -0.49 -23.11
CA SER A 87 -9.05 -0.81 -23.16
C SER A 87 -8.26 0.19 -22.30
N ILE A 88 -7.43 -0.30 -21.39
CA ILE A 88 -6.51 0.48 -20.57
C ILE A 88 -5.07 0.24 -21.02
N SER A 89 -4.41 1.30 -21.46
CA SER A 89 -3.01 1.29 -21.91
C SER A 89 -2.05 1.34 -20.72
N LYS A 90 -0.75 1.14 -20.98
CA LYS A 90 0.28 1.23 -19.95
C LYS A 90 0.21 2.56 -19.18
N GLY A 91 0.15 2.48 -17.86
CA GLY A 91 0.06 3.62 -16.94
C GLY A 91 -1.35 4.17 -16.75
N GLU A 92 -2.33 3.72 -17.54
CA GLU A 92 -3.72 4.11 -17.39
C GLU A 92 -4.42 3.28 -16.30
N ASN A 93 -5.53 3.83 -15.80
CA ASN A 93 -6.32 3.22 -14.76
C ASN A 93 -7.79 3.08 -15.15
N TYR A 94 -8.46 2.14 -14.48
CA TYR A 94 -9.90 2.00 -14.42
C TYR A 94 -10.32 1.93 -12.96
N GLU A 95 -11.40 2.61 -12.58
CA GLU A 95 -11.92 2.63 -11.21
C GLU A 95 -13.39 2.18 -11.18
N ASN A 96 -13.73 1.32 -10.23
CA ASN A 96 -15.12 0.94 -9.96
C ASN A 96 -15.43 0.96 -8.46
N THR A 97 -16.60 1.48 -8.08
CA THR A 97 -17.05 1.53 -6.68
C THR A 97 -18.07 0.43 -6.40
N PHE A 98 -17.79 -0.40 -5.40
CA PHE A 98 -18.62 -1.56 -5.05
C PHE A 98 -19.66 -1.20 -3.98
N ASN A 99 -20.83 -0.75 -4.43
CA ASN A 99 -21.93 -0.35 -3.53
C ASN A 99 -22.86 -1.50 -3.12
N THR A 100 -22.69 -2.68 -3.72
CA THR A 100 -23.45 -3.89 -3.40
C THR A 100 -22.50 -4.91 -2.80
N ILE A 101 -22.96 -5.66 -1.80
CA ILE A 101 -22.16 -6.73 -1.20
C ILE A 101 -22.27 -7.96 -2.12
N GLY A 102 -21.14 -8.56 -2.46
CA GLY A 102 -21.09 -9.74 -3.31
C GLY A 102 -19.66 -10.15 -3.66
N ALA A 103 -19.55 -11.28 -4.34
CA ALA A 103 -18.32 -11.70 -5.00
C ALA A 103 -18.37 -11.24 -6.46
N TYR A 104 -17.29 -10.61 -6.92
CA TYR A 104 -17.18 -10.05 -8.26
C TYR A 104 -15.99 -10.70 -8.97
N ASN A 105 -16.26 -11.78 -9.69
CA ASN A 105 -15.26 -12.43 -10.53
C ASN A 105 -15.17 -11.68 -11.87
N TYR A 106 -13.96 -11.52 -12.37
CA TYR A 106 -13.68 -10.81 -13.61
C TYR A 106 -12.41 -11.34 -14.27
N HIS A 107 -12.27 -11.06 -15.55
CA HIS A 107 -11.09 -11.42 -16.35
C HIS A 107 -10.67 -10.27 -17.28
N CYS A 108 -9.53 -10.45 -17.96
CA CYS A 108 -9.13 -9.58 -19.06
C CYS A 108 -9.77 -10.08 -20.36
N GLY A 109 -10.71 -9.32 -20.93
CA GLY A 109 -11.48 -9.74 -22.11
C GLY A 109 -10.67 -9.85 -23.41
N ILE A 110 -9.44 -9.33 -23.46
CA ILE A 110 -8.57 -9.40 -24.65
C ILE A 110 -7.41 -10.40 -24.51
N HIS A 111 -7.21 -10.92 -23.30
CA HIS A 111 -6.25 -11.98 -22.99
C HIS A 111 -6.95 -13.00 -22.06
N PRO A 112 -7.93 -13.77 -22.58
CA PRO A 112 -8.66 -14.76 -21.81
C PRO A 112 -7.78 -15.94 -21.37
#